data_AF-A0A6F8Y861-F1
#
_entry.id   AF-A0A6F8Y861-F1
#
_cell.length_a   1.000
_cell.length_b   1.000
_cell.length_c   1.000
_cell.angle_alpha   90.00
_cell.angle_beta   90.00
_cell.angle_gamma   90.00
#
_symmetry.space_group_name_H-M   'P 1'
#
loop_
_entity.id
_entity.type
_entity.pdbx_description
1 polymer ?
#
loop_
_entity_poly.entity_id
_entity_poly.type
_entity_poly.pdbx_seq_one_letter_code
_entity_poly.pdbx_strand_id
1 'polypeptide(L)'
;MLLVDGNDRVLLFRGFDPARPHHRFWFTPGGGLDSDESFAVGAARELAEETGLRLAPEELGAPVWDEVTEYPFDGQWYRQRQEFFLVRVRSWEVDTGGFDQVERDSIDDHRWWEVGELESTDERVYPKDLATLLRRLLPQGPALGGSLPAGGGGLSGLASGGALASDGGAGGVVPGSRVAGGGGSGGLASGGGLVVGDGAGAAASDGGLAAGDGAGVAEAPC
;
A
#
# COMPACT_ATOMS: atom_id res chain seq x y z
N MET A 1 4.07 0.27 -2.40
CA MET A 1 5.51 0.23 -2.76
C MET A 1 5.67 0.30 -4.27
N LEU A 2 6.60 1.10 -4.79
CA LEU A 2 7.03 1.02 -6.19
C LEU A 2 8.34 0.23 -6.25
N LEU A 3 8.24 -1.10 -6.28
CA LEU A 3 9.41 -1.96 -6.41
C LEU A 3 9.77 -2.12 -7.89
N VAL A 4 10.94 -1.61 -8.28
CA VAL A 4 11.40 -1.53 -9.67
C VAL A 4 12.69 -2.31 -9.87
N ASP A 5 12.77 -3.12 -10.92
CA ASP A 5 13.97 -3.90 -11.25
C ASP A 5 15.00 -3.13 -12.10
N GLY A 6 16.11 -3.79 -12.45
CA GLY A 6 17.19 -3.20 -13.25
C GLY A 6 16.81 -2.92 -14.71
N ASN A 7 15.62 -3.35 -15.16
CA ASN A 7 15.06 -3.10 -16.49
C ASN A 7 13.93 -2.06 -16.44
N ASP A 8 13.79 -1.32 -15.34
CA ASP A 8 12.71 -0.35 -15.11
C ASP A 8 11.30 -0.96 -15.18
N ARG A 9 11.17 -2.24 -14.83
CA ARG A 9 9.86 -2.90 -14.67
C ARG A 9 9.41 -2.79 -13.23
N VAL A 10 8.12 -2.52 -13.01
CA VAL A 10 7.52 -2.46 -11.67
C VAL A 10 6.83 -3.78 -11.32
N LEU A 11 7.00 -4.26 -10.09
CA LEU A 11 6.24 -5.42 -9.59
C LEU A 11 4.81 -4.99 -9.27
N LEU A 12 3.82 -5.73 -9.78
CA LEU A 12 2.41 -5.63 -9.41
C LEU A 12 1.84 -7.01 -9.07
N PHE A 13 0.88 -7.04 -8.16
CA PHE A 13 0.02 -8.18 -7.87
C PHE A 13 -1.30 -8.05 -8.62
N ARG A 14 -1.87 -9.17 -9.07
CA ARG A 14 -3.25 -9.22 -9.58
C ARG A 14 -4.15 -9.82 -8.53
N GLY A 15 -5.23 -9.11 -8.24
CA GLY A 15 -6.26 -9.61 -7.36
C GLY A 15 -7.67 -9.31 -7.85
N PHE A 16 -8.62 -9.63 -7.00
CA PHE A 16 -10.03 -9.36 -7.21
C PHE A 16 -10.74 -9.13 -5.89
N ASP A 17 -11.86 -8.43 -5.95
CA ASP A 17 -12.79 -8.34 -4.84
C ASP A 17 -13.52 -9.70 -4.69
N PRO A 18 -13.45 -10.40 -3.54
CA PRO A 18 -14.16 -11.65 -3.31
C PRO A 18 -15.69 -11.53 -3.51
N ALA A 19 -16.27 -10.35 -3.24
CA ALA A 19 -17.69 -10.07 -3.51
C ALA A 19 -17.98 -9.83 -5.00
N ARG A 20 -16.93 -9.58 -5.82
CA ARG A 20 -17.02 -9.40 -7.28
C ARG A 20 -15.90 -10.19 -7.98
N PRO A 21 -15.95 -11.54 -8.02
CA PRO A 21 -14.88 -12.39 -8.57
C PRO A 21 -14.62 -12.27 -10.08
N HIS A 22 -15.29 -11.36 -10.80
CA HIS A 22 -14.96 -11.03 -12.20
C HIS A 22 -14.30 -9.64 -12.33
N HIS A 23 -14.19 -8.91 -11.22
CA HIS A 23 -13.57 -7.59 -11.16
C HIS A 23 -12.08 -7.75 -10.80
N ARG A 24 -11.26 -8.06 -11.81
CA ARG A 24 -9.81 -8.17 -11.68
C ARG A 24 -9.12 -6.81 -11.80
N PHE A 25 -8.07 -6.62 -11.03
CA PHE A 25 -7.22 -5.43 -11.06
C PHE A 25 -5.79 -5.76 -10.62
N TRP A 26 -4.84 -4.97 -11.11
CA TRP A 26 -3.45 -4.98 -10.69
C TRP A 26 -3.18 -3.85 -9.70
N PHE A 27 -2.36 -4.12 -8.69
CA PHE A 27 -2.00 -3.16 -7.66
C PHE A 27 -0.57 -3.36 -7.19
N THR A 28 0.00 -2.31 -6.59
CA THR A 28 1.36 -2.33 -6.05
C THR A 28 1.44 -3.13 -4.75
N PRO A 29 2.56 -3.79 -4.44
CA PRO A 29 2.82 -4.34 -3.11
C PRO A 29 2.56 -3.30 -2.01
N GLY A 30 1.96 -3.71 -0.90
CA GLY A 30 1.67 -2.88 0.27
C GLY A 30 0.29 -3.16 0.86
N GLY A 31 0.18 -2.94 2.16
CA GLY A 31 -1.04 -3.14 2.92
C GLY A 31 -1.35 -1.97 3.85
N GLY A 32 -2.18 -2.26 4.85
CA GLY A 32 -2.56 -1.29 5.86
C GLY A 32 -1.47 -1.05 6.89
N LEU A 33 -1.67 -0.04 7.73
CA LEU A 33 -0.80 0.23 8.87
C LEU A 33 -1.38 -0.41 10.12
N ASP A 34 -0.50 -0.96 10.95
CA ASP A 34 -0.84 -1.28 12.33
C ASP A 34 -1.00 0.01 13.17
N SER A 35 -1.62 -0.13 14.34
CA SER A 35 -1.78 0.99 15.27
C SER A 35 -0.41 1.56 15.65
N ASP A 36 -0.28 2.90 15.55
CA ASP A 36 0.95 3.66 15.79
C ASP A 36 2.12 3.36 14.83
N GLU A 37 1.87 2.60 13.76
CA GLU A 37 2.88 2.32 12.74
C GLU A 37 3.07 3.53 11.81
N SER A 38 4.33 3.88 11.52
CA SER A 38 4.63 4.89 10.50
C SER A 38 4.57 4.29 9.10
N PHE A 39 4.32 5.11 8.07
CA PHE A 39 4.26 4.63 6.68
C PHE A 39 5.51 3.87 6.23
N ALA A 40 6.70 4.31 6.62
CA ALA A 40 7.94 3.62 6.26
C ALA A 40 8.08 2.25 6.95
N VAL A 41 7.61 2.14 8.21
CA VAL A 41 7.65 0.87 8.96
C VAL A 41 6.68 -0.13 8.33
N GLY A 42 5.44 0.28 8.07
CA GLY A 42 4.46 -0.56 7.39
C GLY A 42 4.93 -0.97 6.00
N ALA A 43 5.42 -0.02 5.20
CA ALA A 43 5.93 -0.33 3.86
C ALA A 43 7.10 -1.33 3.86
N ALA A 44 7.98 -1.28 4.86
CA ALA A 44 9.09 -2.23 5.01
C ALA A 44 8.61 -3.63 5.46
N ARG A 45 7.64 -3.69 6.38
CA ARG A 45 6.99 -4.93 6.82
C ARG A 45 6.29 -5.62 5.66
N GLU A 46 5.40 -4.90 4.98
CA GLU A 46 4.61 -5.41 3.85
C GLU A 46 5.50 -5.88 2.71
N LEU A 47 6.54 -5.10 2.35
CA LEU A 47 7.50 -5.52 1.34
C LEU A 47 8.14 -6.87 1.68
N ALA A 48 8.46 -7.11 2.94
CA ALA A 48 9.04 -8.37 3.40
C ALA A 48 8.02 -9.52 3.41
N GLU A 49 6.77 -9.26 3.78
CA GLU A 49 5.69 -10.26 3.85
C GLU A 49 5.25 -10.71 2.46
N GLU A 50 5.02 -9.76 1.55
CA GLU A 50 4.45 -10.03 0.23
C GLU A 50 5.49 -10.47 -0.82
N THR A 51 6.75 -10.08 -0.64
CA THR A 51 7.79 -10.31 -1.66
C THR A 51 9.03 -11.03 -1.15
N GLY A 52 9.18 -11.20 0.16
CA GLY A 52 10.40 -11.70 0.81
C GLY A 52 11.55 -10.69 0.88
N LEU A 53 11.43 -9.51 0.25
CA LEU A 53 12.50 -8.50 0.24
C LEU A 53 12.51 -7.73 1.56
N ARG A 54 13.61 -7.84 2.32
CA ARG A 54 13.78 -7.16 3.61
C ARG A 54 14.64 -5.92 3.45
N LEU A 55 14.07 -4.78 3.82
CA LEU A 55 14.76 -3.49 3.96
C LEU A 55 14.39 -2.88 5.32
N ALA A 56 15.32 -2.13 5.91
CA ALA A 56 15.01 -1.29 7.05
C ALA A 56 14.17 -0.09 6.60
N PRO A 57 13.25 0.44 7.44
CA PRO A 57 12.41 1.58 7.10
C PRO A 57 13.21 2.81 6.61
N GLU A 58 14.40 3.03 7.16
CA GLU A 58 15.28 4.14 6.80
C GLU A 58 15.88 4.01 5.38
N GLU A 59 15.91 2.79 4.83
CA GLU A 59 16.42 2.52 3.48
C GLU A 59 15.39 2.87 2.38
N LEU A 60 14.11 3.04 2.74
CA LEU A 60 13.05 3.40 1.79
C LEU A 60 13.13 4.86 1.31
N GLY A 61 13.81 5.72 2.07
CA GLY A 61 13.87 7.15 1.79
C GLY A 61 12.55 7.87 2.02
N ALA A 62 12.40 9.04 1.39
CA ALA A 62 11.16 9.81 1.46
C ALA A 62 10.08 9.23 0.51
N PRO A 63 8.79 9.34 0.84
CA PRO A 63 7.73 8.97 -0.08
C PRO A 63 7.81 9.81 -1.35
N VAL A 64 7.58 9.16 -2.50
CA VAL A 64 7.62 9.78 -3.83
C VAL A 64 6.25 10.21 -4.32
N TRP A 65 5.20 9.73 -3.67
CA TRP A 65 3.80 10.05 -3.97
C TRP A 65 2.94 9.74 -2.73
N ASP A 66 1.84 10.45 -2.58
CA ASP A 66 0.79 10.13 -1.62
C ASP A 66 -0.58 10.34 -2.25
N GLU A 67 -1.57 9.56 -1.84
CA GLU A 67 -2.95 9.78 -2.25
C GLU A 67 -3.95 9.35 -1.17
N VAL A 68 -5.20 9.79 -1.33
CA VAL A 68 -6.35 9.23 -0.63
C VAL A 68 -7.25 8.58 -1.67
N THR A 69 -7.53 7.29 -1.51
CA THR A 69 -8.37 6.52 -2.41
C THR A 69 -9.58 5.95 -1.66
N GLU A 70 -10.69 5.76 -2.37
CA GLU A 70 -11.92 5.17 -1.86
C GLU A 70 -12.38 4.05 -2.77
N TYR A 71 -12.67 2.88 -2.20
CA TYR A 71 -13.05 1.71 -2.97
C TYR A 71 -13.88 0.72 -2.14
N PRO A 72 -14.77 -0.06 -2.76
CA PRO A 72 -15.40 -1.19 -2.11
C PRO A 72 -14.54 -2.45 -2.23
N PHE A 73 -14.46 -3.25 -1.17
CA PHE A 73 -13.84 -4.58 -1.12
C PHE A 73 -14.59 -5.48 -0.15
N ASP A 74 -14.88 -6.71 -0.54
CA ASP A 74 -15.65 -7.69 0.26
C ASP A 74 -16.96 -7.11 0.87
N GLY A 75 -17.66 -6.28 0.10
CA GLY A 75 -18.91 -5.64 0.51
C GLY A 75 -18.78 -4.46 1.47
N GLN A 76 -17.56 -4.10 1.90
CA GLN A 76 -17.27 -2.95 2.74
C GLN A 76 -16.71 -1.78 1.90
N TRP A 77 -17.05 -0.55 2.27
CA TRP A 77 -16.44 0.65 1.70
C TRP A 77 -15.22 1.10 2.50
N TYR A 78 -14.14 1.41 1.80
CA TYR A 78 -12.88 1.85 2.39
C TYR A 78 -12.52 3.24 1.91
N ARG A 79 -11.84 3.98 2.79
CA ARG A 79 -11.13 5.22 2.49
C ARG A 79 -9.73 5.10 3.07
N GLN A 80 -8.71 5.14 2.22
CA GLN A 80 -7.34 4.86 2.60
C GLN A 80 -6.42 5.99 2.16
N ARG A 81 -5.58 6.48 3.08
CA ARG A 81 -4.41 7.29 2.75
C ARG A 81 -3.23 6.36 2.47
N GLN A 82 -2.52 6.60 1.38
CA GLN A 82 -1.38 5.80 0.95
C GLN A 82 -0.17 6.70 0.74
N GLU A 83 1.01 6.21 1.14
CA GLU A 83 2.30 6.80 0.76
C GLU A 83 3.09 5.75 -0.03
N PHE A 84 3.63 6.15 -1.17
CA PHE A 84 4.39 5.29 -2.05
C PHE A 84 5.87 5.60 -1.90
N PHE A 85 6.66 4.56 -1.68
CA PHE A 85 8.12 4.61 -1.66
C PHE A 85 8.67 3.96 -2.94
N LEU A 86 9.77 4.47 -3.47
CA LEU A 86 10.45 3.90 -4.64
C LEU A 86 11.63 3.06 -4.17
N VAL A 87 11.60 1.76 -4.47
CA VAL A 87 12.70 0.83 -4.19
C VAL A 87 13.21 0.28 -5.50
N ARG A 88 14.52 0.37 -5.73
CA ARG A 88 15.17 -0.19 -6.92
C ARG A 88 16.03 -1.39 -6.55
N VAL A 89 15.83 -2.48 -7.27
CA VAL A 89 16.63 -3.71 -7.16
C VAL A 89 17.22 -4.06 -8.52
N ARG A 90 18.33 -4.80 -8.56
CA ARG A 90 18.86 -5.29 -9.85
C ARG A 90 17.93 -6.32 -10.47
N SER A 91 17.47 -7.26 -9.65
CA SER A 91 16.52 -8.33 -9.98
C SER A 91 16.04 -8.95 -8.66
N TRP A 92 14.81 -9.46 -8.63
CA TRP A 92 14.27 -10.12 -7.44
C TRP A 92 13.31 -11.24 -7.83
N GLU A 93 13.42 -12.38 -7.13
CA GLU A 93 12.45 -13.48 -7.21
C GLU A 93 11.43 -13.28 -6.08
N VAL A 94 10.16 -13.10 -6.45
CA VAL A 94 9.10 -12.76 -5.50
C VAL A 94 8.74 -14.01 -4.69
N ASP A 95 8.88 -13.92 -3.37
CA ASP A 95 8.40 -14.93 -2.43
C ASP A 95 7.08 -14.46 -1.81
N THR A 96 5.97 -15.04 -2.25
CA THR A 96 4.62 -14.77 -1.73
C THR A 96 4.26 -15.66 -0.55
N GLY A 97 5.22 -16.39 0.03
CA GLY A 97 4.99 -17.30 1.16
C GLY A 97 4.55 -16.59 2.45
N GLY A 98 4.76 -15.29 2.54
CA GLY A 98 4.32 -14.46 3.67
C GLY A 98 2.91 -13.88 3.54
N PHE A 99 2.20 -14.10 2.41
CA PHE A 99 0.82 -13.64 2.26
C PHE A 99 -0.06 -14.09 3.41
N ASP A 100 -0.96 -13.23 3.86
CA ASP A 100 -1.96 -13.52 4.87
C ASP A 100 -3.15 -14.32 4.30
N GLN A 101 -4.21 -14.54 5.09
CA GLN A 101 -5.36 -15.31 4.58
C GLN A 101 -6.15 -14.54 3.52
N VAL A 102 -6.36 -13.24 3.70
CA VAL A 102 -7.13 -12.40 2.77
C VAL A 102 -6.41 -12.32 1.43
N GLU A 103 -5.11 -12.12 1.44
CA GLU A 103 -4.25 -12.06 0.26
C GLU A 103 -4.24 -13.39 -0.49
N ARG A 104 -4.07 -14.52 0.22
CA ARG A 104 -4.15 -15.85 -0.42
C ARG A 104 -5.50 -16.12 -1.09
N ASP A 105 -6.57 -15.55 -0.56
CA ASP A 105 -7.92 -15.75 -1.09
C ASP A 105 -8.29 -14.75 -2.19
N SER A 106 -7.54 -13.65 -2.35
CA SER A 106 -7.88 -12.55 -3.27
C SER A 106 -6.80 -12.17 -4.28
N ILE A 107 -5.56 -12.65 -4.13
CA ILE A 107 -4.43 -12.47 -5.06
C ILE A 107 -4.21 -13.76 -5.83
N ASP A 108 -4.21 -13.67 -7.17
CA ASP A 108 -4.08 -14.83 -8.05
C ASP A 108 -2.89 -14.76 -9.01
N ASP A 109 -2.12 -13.67 -9.01
CA ASP A 109 -0.95 -13.50 -9.88
C ASP A 109 0.01 -12.43 -9.38
N HIS A 110 1.23 -12.45 -9.89
CA HIS A 110 2.17 -11.34 -9.78
C HIS A 110 3.04 -11.25 -11.03
N ARG A 111 3.42 -10.03 -11.40
CA ARG A 111 4.21 -9.79 -12.62
C ARG A 111 5.04 -8.52 -12.52
N TRP A 112 6.20 -8.55 -13.16
CA TRP A 112 7.00 -7.37 -13.49
C TRP A 112 6.49 -6.73 -14.79
N TRP A 113 6.00 -5.50 -14.71
CA TRP A 113 5.40 -4.75 -15.80
C TRP A 113 6.35 -3.68 -16.34
N GLU A 114 6.55 -3.63 -17.65
CA GLU A 114 7.17 -2.46 -18.26
C GLU A 114 6.22 -1.25 -18.22
N VAL A 115 6.77 -0.04 -18.06
CA VAL A 115 5.94 1.17 -18.06
C VAL A 115 5.14 1.33 -19.36
N GLY A 116 5.71 0.95 -20.50
CA GLY A 116 5.01 0.99 -21.79
C GLY A 116 3.84 0.00 -21.90
N GLU A 117 3.92 -1.15 -21.21
CA GLU A 117 2.81 -2.11 -21.14
C GLU A 117 1.67 -1.55 -20.28
N LEU A 118 1.99 -0.87 -19.17
CA LEU A 118 1.00 -0.20 -18.34
C LEU A 118 0.28 0.94 -19.07
N GLU A 119 0.96 1.64 -19.98
CA GLU A 119 0.36 2.72 -20.78
C GLU A 119 -0.61 2.22 -21.86
N SER A 120 -0.47 0.95 -22.28
CA SER A 120 -1.21 0.38 -23.41
C SER A 120 -2.18 -0.74 -23.02
N THR A 121 -2.21 -1.14 -21.75
CA THR A 121 -3.08 -2.20 -21.27
C THR A 121 -4.53 -1.74 -21.11
N ASP A 122 -5.46 -2.65 -21.41
CA ASP A 122 -6.89 -2.50 -21.08
C ASP A 122 -7.22 -3.08 -19.68
N GLU A 123 -6.23 -3.67 -19.00
CA GLU A 123 -6.40 -4.19 -17.64
C GLU A 123 -6.53 -3.05 -16.63
N ARG A 124 -7.28 -3.28 -15.54
CA ARG A 124 -7.42 -2.29 -14.47
C ARG A 124 -6.14 -2.26 -13.65
N VAL A 125 -5.55 -1.09 -13.49
CA VAL A 125 -4.34 -0.88 -12.70
C VAL A 125 -4.58 0.22 -11.66
N TYR A 126 -4.14 -0.03 -10.44
CA TYR A 126 -4.14 0.93 -9.35
C TYR A 126 -2.73 1.14 -8.77
N PRO A 127 -2.34 2.39 -8.46
CA PRO A 127 -3.12 3.62 -8.63
C PRO A 127 -3.35 3.97 -10.11
N LYS A 128 -4.42 4.72 -10.43
CA LYS A 128 -4.82 4.99 -11.84
C LYS A 128 -3.74 5.73 -12.63
N ASP A 129 -2.99 6.61 -11.96
CA ASP A 129 -1.92 7.40 -12.56
C ASP A 129 -0.54 6.72 -12.45
N LEU A 130 -0.49 5.41 -12.14
CA LEU A 130 0.77 4.68 -11.90
C LEU A 130 1.76 4.80 -13.07
N ALA A 131 1.32 4.62 -14.31
CA ALA A 131 2.19 4.72 -15.48
C ALA A 131 2.80 6.14 -15.61
N THR A 132 1.96 7.17 -15.45
CA THR A 132 2.39 8.57 -15.45
C THR A 132 3.39 8.87 -14.33
N LEU A 133 3.14 8.33 -13.12
CA LEU A 133 4.03 8.47 -11.98
C LEU A 133 5.39 7.81 -12.27
N LEU A 134 5.39 6.57 -12.76
CA LEU A 134 6.63 5.84 -13.10
C LEU A 134 7.43 6.57 -14.19
N ARG A 135 6.78 7.15 -15.20
CA ARG A 135 7.49 7.97 -16.21
C ARG A 135 8.21 9.17 -15.62
N ARG A 136 7.66 9.79 -14.58
CA ARG A 136 8.30 10.90 -13.88
C ARG A 136 9.47 10.43 -13.02
N LEU A 137 9.34 9.28 -12.37
CA LEU A 137 10.31 8.74 -11.42
C LEU A 137 11.45 7.95 -12.06
N LEU A 138 11.22 7.37 -13.24
CA LEU A 138 12.19 6.55 -13.98
C LEU A 138 12.62 7.29 -15.26
N PRO A 139 13.33 8.43 -15.16
CA PRO A 139 13.81 9.15 -16.34
C PRO A 139 14.74 8.22 -17.12
N GLN A 140 14.39 7.97 -18.38
CA GLN A 140 15.13 7.12 -19.31
C GLN A 140 16.63 7.51 -19.32
N GLY A 141 17.49 6.60 -18.87
CA GLY A 141 18.95 6.75 -18.85
C GLY A 141 19.59 5.36 -18.95
N PRO A 142 20.79 5.22 -19.56
CA PRO A 142 21.35 3.91 -19.85
C PRO A 142 21.54 3.12 -18.55
N ALA A 143 21.20 1.83 -18.59
CA ALA A 143 21.44 0.87 -17.51
C ALA A 143 22.94 0.84 -17.16
N LEU A 144 23.36 1.69 -16.24
CA LEU A 144 24.69 1.66 -15.64
C LEU A 144 24.52 1.18 -14.22
N GLY A 145 25.06 -0.03 -13.99
CA GLY A 145 24.93 -0.77 -12.75
C GLY A 145 25.43 0.03 -11.56
N GLY A 146 24.51 0.42 -10.68
CA GLY A 146 24.81 0.69 -9.29
C GLY A 146 24.95 -0.65 -8.56
N SER A 147 26.17 -1.09 -8.33
CA SER A 147 26.46 -2.15 -7.37
C SER A 147 26.07 -1.65 -5.98
N LEU A 148 25.12 -2.29 -5.31
CA LEU A 148 25.16 -2.30 -3.84
C LEU A 148 26.45 -3.03 -3.43
N PRO A 149 27.18 -2.57 -2.40
CA PRO A 149 28.33 -3.31 -1.91
C PRO A 149 27.86 -4.62 -1.30
N ALA A 150 28.46 -5.73 -1.74
CA ALA A 150 28.32 -7.02 -1.07
C ALA A 150 28.85 -6.86 0.37
N GLY A 151 28.02 -7.22 1.35
CA GLY A 151 28.40 -7.21 2.75
C GLY A 151 29.67 -8.01 3.02
N GLY A 152 30.58 -7.43 3.80
CA GLY A 152 31.76 -8.09 4.34
C GLY A 152 31.96 -7.63 5.77
N GLY A 153 31.72 -8.53 6.72
CA GLY A 153 31.89 -8.28 8.14
C GLY A 153 33.33 -7.99 8.54
N GLY A 154 33.48 -7.26 9.65
CA GLY A 154 34.78 -6.99 10.27
C GLY A 154 34.60 -6.23 11.58
N LEU A 155 34.50 -6.98 12.68
CA LEU A 155 34.54 -6.47 14.05
C LEU A 155 35.96 -6.01 14.39
N SER A 156 36.12 -4.80 14.93
CA SER A 156 37.05 -4.42 16.03
C SER A 156 37.35 -2.92 16.02
N GLY A 157 37.27 -2.26 17.18
CA GLY A 157 37.89 -0.94 17.35
C GLY A 157 37.25 0.00 18.36
N LEU A 158 37.26 -0.38 19.63
CA LEU A 158 37.11 0.50 20.79
C LEU A 158 38.09 1.68 20.74
N ALA A 159 37.62 2.92 20.96
CA ALA A 159 37.97 3.77 22.11
C ALA A 159 37.75 5.29 21.86
N SER A 160 36.91 5.87 22.73
CA SER A 160 37.14 7.11 23.50
C SER A 160 37.18 8.50 22.84
N GLY A 161 36.29 9.38 23.30
CA GLY A 161 36.67 10.76 23.64
C GLY A 161 35.69 11.90 23.33
N GLY A 162 34.82 12.23 24.29
CA GLY A 162 34.63 13.61 24.81
C GLY A 162 33.75 14.63 24.05
N ALA A 163 32.66 15.06 24.72
CA ALA A 163 32.41 16.45 25.19
C ALA A 163 30.95 16.96 25.01
N LEU A 164 30.23 16.98 26.14
CA LEU A 164 29.45 18.06 26.77
C LEU A 164 28.58 19.06 25.95
N ALA A 165 27.30 19.05 26.34
CA ALA A 165 26.37 20.16 26.62
C ALA A 165 25.67 20.92 25.47
N SER A 166 24.33 20.92 25.45
CA SER A 166 23.53 21.95 26.15
C SER A 166 22.01 21.69 26.08
N ASP A 167 21.34 22.38 27.00
CA ASP A 167 19.98 22.35 27.55
C ASP A 167 18.80 22.68 26.59
N GLY A 168 17.61 22.23 26.99
CA GLY A 168 16.38 23.05 26.99
C GLY A 168 15.33 22.80 25.89
N GLY A 169 14.12 22.36 26.29
CA GLY A 169 12.91 22.62 25.50
C GLY A 169 11.76 21.63 25.68
N ALA A 170 10.94 21.84 26.70
CA ALA A 170 9.76 21.06 27.04
C ALA A 170 8.52 21.37 26.16
N GLY A 171 7.67 20.36 25.97
CA GLY A 171 6.27 20.45 25.55
C GLY A 171 5.81 19.07 25.09
N GLY A 172 4.90 18.33 25.74
CA GLY A 172 3.84 18.69 26.67
C GLY A 172 2.57 18.03 26.15
N VAL A 173 2.29 16.79 26.57
CA VAL A 173 1.01 16.11 26.28
C VAL A 173 0.33 15.85 27.62
N VAL A 174 -0.86 16.42 27.79
CA VAL A 174 -1.72 16.22 28.97
C VAL A 174 -2.69 15.06 28.72
N PRO A 175 -2.92 14.16 29.69
CA PRO A 175 -3.82 13.02 29.52
C PRO A 175 -5.23 13.34 30.00
N GLY A 176 -6.24 12.88 29.26
CA GLY A 176 -7.63 12.81 29.69
C GLY A 176 -8.05 11.36 29.94
N SER A 177 -8.03 10.93 31.20
CA SER A 177 -8.51 9.63 31.66
C SER A 177 -10.05 9.57 31.75
N ARG A 178 -10.65 8.43 31.38
CA ARG A 178 -11.40 7.60 32.36
C ARG A 178 -11.71 6.19 31.87
N VAL A 179 -11.73 5.31 32.87
CA VAL A 179 -11.73 3.85 32.88
C VAL A 179 -13.15 3.29 33.00
N ALA A 180 -13.40 2.16 32.34
CA ALA A 180 -14.09 0.96 32.83
C ALA A 180 -13.95 -0.10 31.71
N GLY A 181 -13.53 -1.34 31.88
CA GLY A 181 -13.43 -2.24 33.02
C GLY A 181 -13.86 -3.62 32.50
N GLY A 182 -13.09 -4.68 32.76
CA GLY A 182 -13.53 -6.06 32.53
C GLY A 182 -12.54 -6.90 31.72
N GLY A 183 -11.88 -7.83 32.40
CA GLY A 183 -10.92 -8.76 31.82
C GLY A 183 -11.56 -9.83 30.93
N GLY A 184 -10.73 -10.39 30.05
CA GLY A 184 -11.07 -11.52 29.20
C GLY A 184 -9.85 -11.89 28.37
N SER A 185 -9.09 -12.88 28.86
CA SER A 185 -8.04 -13.56 28.13
C SER A 185 -8.55 -14.12 26.81
N GLY A 186 -7.95 -13.71 25.69
CA GLY A 186 -8.14 -14.30 24.37
C GLY A 186 -7.03 -13.80 23.46
N GLY A 187 -6.13 -14.69 23.07
CA GLY A 187 -5.10 -14.38 22.07
C GLY A 187 -5.76 -14.02 20.75
N LEU A 188 -5.45 -12.83 20.26
CA LEU A 188 -5.89 -12.35 18.95
C LEU A 188 -4.71 -12.51 18.00
N ALA A 189 -4.89 -13.36 17.00
CA ALA A 189 -4.00 -13.51 15.87
C ALA A 189 -4.00 -12.20 15.07
N SER A 190 -2.81 -11.63 14.90
CA SER A 190 -2.51 -10.51 14.01
C SER A 190 -2.63 -11.00 12.56
N GLY A 191 -3.74 -10.68 11.89
CA GLY A 191 -3.95 -10.93 10.48
C GLY A 191 -3.62 -9.67 9.68
N GLY A 192 -2.50 -9.70 8.95
CA GLY A 192 -2.08 -8.67 8.01
C GLY A 192 -2.87 -8.76 6.72
N GLY A 193 -4.16 -8.48 6.78
CA GLY A 193 -4.93 -8.17 5.59
C GLY A 193 -4.82 -6.68 5.32
N LEU A 194 -5.39 -6.23 4.22
CA LEU A 194 -5.74 -4.82 4.01
C LEU A 194 -6.64 -4.31 5.17
N VAL A 195 -6.04 -3.86 6.28
CA VAL A 195 -6.63 -3.34 7.53
C VAL A 195 -5.60 -2.42 8.23
N VAL A 196 -5.83 -1.27 8.87
CA VAL A 196 -7.01 -0.50 9.31
C VAL A 196 -6.56 0.95 9.57
N GLY A 197 -7.44 1.93 9.29
CA GLY A 197 -7.38 3.26 9.90
C GLY A 197 -8.81 3.82 10.01
N ASP A 198 -9.20 4.28 11.20
CA ASP A 198 -10.57 4.70 11.55
C ASP A 198 -11.18 5.76 10.62
N GLY A 199 -12.46 5.59 10.28
CA GLY A 199 -13.23 6.62 9.56
C GLY A 199 -14.64 6.22 9.14
N ALA A 200 -15.60 6.45 10.04
CA ALA A 200 -17.03 6.17 9.88
C ALA A 200 -17.74 6.95 8.74
N GLY A 201 -18.55 6.22 7.96
CA GLY A 201 -19.93 6.56 7.60
C GLY A 201 -20.21 7.61 6.52
N ALA A 202 -20.88 7.17 5.44
CA ALA A 202 -22.00 7.93 4.87
C ALA A 202 -23.04 6.97 4.28
N ALA A 203 -24.24 7.00 4.86
CA ALA A 203 -25.44 6.38 4.34
C ALA A 203 -25.82 7.01 3.00
N ALA A 204 -26.10 6.18 1.99
CA ALA A 204 -26.79 6.64 0.78
C ALA A 204 -28.28 6.75 1.09
N SER A 205 -28.73 7.98 1.36
CA SER A 205 -30.14 8.37 1.42
C SER A 205 -30.78 8.19 0.05
N ASP A 206 -31.94 7.54 0.04
CA ASP A 206 -32.84 7.45 -1.11
C ASP A 206 -33.27 8.86 -1.55
N GLY A 207 -33.09 9.16 -2.82
CA GLY A 207 -33.25 10.50 -3.37
C GLY A 207 -33.38 10.45 -4.88
N GLY A 208 -34.58 10.09 -5.33
CA GLY A 208 -34.93 10.03 -6.75
C GLY A 208 -34.77 11.37 -7.45
N LEU A 209 -34.37 11.30 -8.71
CA LEU A 209 -34.65 12.30 -9.74
C LEU A 209 -34.83 11.58 -11.07
N ALA A 210 -36.01 11.79 -11.64
CA ALA A 210 -36.52 11.21 -12.85
C ALA A 210 -35.78 11.70 -14.10
N ALA A 211 -35.76 10.84 -15.13
CA ALA A 211 -35.81 11.25 -16.52
C ALA A 211 -36.68 10.24 -17.30
N GLY A 212 -37.84 10.70 -17.77
CA GLY A 212 -38.49 10.16 -18.98
C GLY A 212 -37.63 10.50 -20.21
N ASP A 213 -37.75 9.90 -21.39
CA ASP A 213 -38.89 9.35 -22.15
C ASP A 213 -38.45 8.03 -22.84
N GLY A 214 -39.28 7.09 -23.30
CA GLY A 214 -40.72 6.97 -23.47
C GLY A 214 -41.03 5.77 -24.39
N ALA A 215 -42.31 5.32 -24.36
CA ALA A 215 -43.03 4.32 -25.18
C ALA A 215 -43.40 3.01 -24.44
N GLY A 216 -44.67 2.67 -24.18
CA GLY A 216 -45.93 3.32 -24.53
C GLY A 216 -47.17 2.60 -23.96
N VAL A 217 -48.34 3.18 -24.28
CA VAL A 217 -49.75 2.73 -24.14
C VAL A 217 -50.31 2.50 -22.71
N ALA A 218 -51.49 3.00 -22.30
CA ALA A 218 -52.72 3.33 -23.02
C ALA A 218 -53.65 4.35 -22.28
N GLU A 219 -54.28 5.23 -23.09
CA GLU A 219 -55.70 5.69 -23.12
C GLU A 219 -56.45 6.28 -21.87
N ALA A 220 -57.09 7.44 -22.11
CA ALA A 220 -57.92 8.33 -21.27
C ALA A 220 -59.38 7.82 -21.04
N PRO A 221 -60.43 8.57 -20.58
CA PRO A 221 -60.62 10.00 -20.16
C PRO A 221 -61.40 10.14 -18.81
N CYS A 222 -61.90 11.26 -18.24
CA CYS A 222 -62.24 12.64 -18.63
C CYS A 222 -61.89 13.61 -17.48
#